data_AF-A0A1W1YRW8-F1
#
_entry.id   AF-A0A1W1YRW8-F1
#
_cell.length_a   1.000
_cell.length_b   1.000
_cell.length_c   1.000
_cell.angle_alpha   90.00
_cell.angle_beta   90.00
_cell.angle_gamma   90.00
#
_symmetry.space_group_name_H-M   'P 1'
#
loop_
_entity.id
_entity.type
_entity.pdbx_description
1 polymer ?
#
loop_
_entity_poly.entity_id
_entity_poly.type
_entity_poly.pdbx_seq_one_letter_code
_entity_poly.pdbx_strand_id
1 'polypeptide(L)'
;MSTNKISTSSRPSTARADDLRLRRARLDSLLDVRWRLARLAIERRSHNLDDAVDVFLEQLQVESTIDREFPGVADQKFPDWLDADLSLEHDASVLHPECGICQAIARRAGISIPPWQAA
;
A
#
# COMPACT_ATOMS: atom_id res chain seq x y z
N MET A 1 -38.96 21.96 48.16
CA MET A 1 -37.68 21.24 47.96
C MET A 1 -38.01 19.84 47.45
N SER A 2 -37.80 19.57 46.16
CA SER A 2 -37.84 18.22 45.61
C SER A 2 -36.69 18.10 44.63
N THR A 3 -35.74 17.22 44.94
CA THR A 3 -34.44 17.13 44.30
C THR A 3 -34.53 16.34 43.00
N ASN A 4 -33.89 16.89 41.96
CA ASN A 4 -33.61 16.26 40.68
C ASN A 4 -33.05 14.84 40.84
N LYS A 5 -33.58 13.89 40.07
CA LYS A 5 -32.85 12.69 39.66
C LYS A 5 -32.83 12.64 38.14
N ILE A 6 -31.90 13.40 37.56
CA ILE A 6 -31.49 13.21 36.17
C ILE A 6 -30.60 11.97 36.18
N SER A 7 -31.16 10.85 35.74
CA SER A 7 -30.40 9.64 35.47
C SER A 7 -29.47 9.90 34.30
N THR A 8 -28.19 10.08 34.57
CA THR A 8 -27.13 10.08 33.57
C THR A 8 -27.05 8.69 32.94
N SER A 9 -27.67 8.56 31.77
CA SER A 9 -27.49 7.42 30.87
C SER A 9 -26.05 7.44 30.32
N SER A 10 -25.14 6.82 31.07
CA SER A 10 -23.75 6.60 30.69
C SER A 10 -23.67 5.59 29.55
N ARG A 11 -23.73 6.05 28.29
CA ARG A 11 -23.25 5.28 27.15
C ARG A 11 -22.47 6.16 26.17
N PRO A 12 -21.13 6.30 26.35
CA PRO A 12 -20.27 6.85 25.31
C PRO A 12 -19.07 5.97 24.92
N SER A 13 -18.85 4.78 25.51
CA SER A 13 -17.59 4.04 25.30
C SER A 13 -17.53 3.20 24.02
N THR A 14 -18.64 2.59 23.59
CA THR A 14 -18.65 1.67 22.43
C THR A 14 -18.56 2.40 21.09
N ALA A 15 -19.31 3.49 20.92
CA ALA A 15 -19.33 4.26 19.67
C ALA A 15 -17.94 4.83 19.31
N ARG A 16 -17.15 5.24 20.30
CA ARG A 16 -15.78 5.74 20.10
C ARG A 16 -14.79 4.62 19.74
N ALA A 17 -14.98 3.42 20.29
CA ALA A 17 -14.14 2.27 19.96
C ALA A 17 -14.41 1.77 18.53
N ASP A 18 -15.67 1.77 18.10
CA ASP A 18 -16.05 1.38 16.74
C ASP A 18 -15.55 2.37 15.69
N ASP A 19 -15.59 3.69 15.98
CA ASP A 19 -15.01 4.72 15.12
C ASP A 19 -13.49 4.55 14.92
N LEU A 20 -12.74 4.27 16.00
CA LEU A 20 -11.31 4.00 15.91
C LEU A 20 -11.00 2.73 15.10
N ARG A 21 -11.81 1.69 15.22
CA ARG A 21 -11.67 0.45 14.44
C ARG A 21 -11.93 0.69 12.95
N LEU A 22 -12.99 1.42 12.62
CA LEU A 22 -13.31 1.78 11.23
C LEU A 22 -12.21 2.65 10.63
N ARG A 23 -11.72 3.64 11.38
CA ARG A 23 -10.61 4.49 10.99
C ARG A 23 -9.33 3.67 10.75
N ARG A 24 -9.04 2.68 11.60
CA ARG A 24 -7.89 1.78 11.40
C ARG A 24 -8.05 0.91 10.16
N ALA A 25 -9.21 0.28 9.98
CA ALA A 25 -9.49 -0.56 8.81
C ALA A 25 -9.40 0.23 7.50
N ARG A 26 -9.84 1.49 7.50
CA ARG A 26 -9.69 2.41 6.37
C ARG A 26 -8.22 2.66 6.05
N LEU A 27 -7.40 2.96 7.05
CA LEU A 27 -5.96 3.13 6.84
C LEU A 27 -5.31 1.86 6.28
N ASP A 28 -5.59 0.70 6.88
CA ASP A 28 -5.02 -0.57 6.43
C ASP A 28 -5.40 -0.87 4.97
N SER A 29 -6.65 -0.59 4.58
CA SER A 29 -7.09 -0.72 3.19
C SER A 29 -6.36 0.23 2.23
N LEU A 30 -6.09 1.48 2.62
CA LEU A 30 -5.36 2.42 1.77
C LEU A 30 -3.90 2.01 1.62
N LEU A 31 -3.25 1.57 2.69
CA LEU A 31 -1.88 1.08 2.67
C LEU A 31 -1.72 -0.15 1.78
N ASP A 32 -2.68 -1.08 1.85
CA ASP A 32 -2.71 -2.27 0.98
C ASP A 32 -2.89 -1.89 -0.50
N VAL A 33 -3.79 -0.95 -0.82
CA VAL A 33 -3.96 -0.46 -2.19
C VAL A 33 -2.70 0.25 -2.70
N ARG A 34 -2.07 1.10 -1.88
CA ARG A 34 -0.79 1.76 -2.22
C ARG A 34 0.26 0.72 -2.56
N TRP A 35 0.44 -0.30 -1.70
CA TRP A 35 1.43 -1.35 -1.91
C TRP A 35 1.20 -2.08 -3.24
N ARG A 36 -0.05 -2.44 -3.56
CA ARG A 36 -0.40 -3.10 -4.82
C ARG A 36 -0.10 -2.22 -6.04
N LEU A 37 -0.47 -0.93 -5.99
CA LEU A 37 -0.24 0.01 -7.09
C LEU A 37 1.24 0.31 -7.29
N ALA A 38 2.01 0.54 -6.22
CA ALA A 38 3.44 0.79 -6.30
C ALA A 38 4.18 -0.39 -6.94
N ARG A 39 3.91 -1.60 -6.43
CA ARG A 39 4.45 -2.84 -7.01
C ARG A 39 4.09 -2.97 -8.49
N LEU A 40 2.83 -2.74 -8.85
CA LEU A 40 2.39 -2.80 -10.24
C LEU A 40 3.08 -1.75 -11.12
N ALA A 41 3.21 -0.51 -10.65
CA ALA A 41 3.89 0.56 -11.37
C ALA A 41 5.36 0.22 -11.64
N ILE A 42 6.07 -0.31 -10.64
CA ILE A 42 7.46 -0.75 -10.76
C ILE A 42 7.59 -1.88 -11.76
N GLU A 43 6.80 -2.95 -11.63
CA GLU A 43 6.85 -4.08 -12.56
C GLU A 43 6.61 -3.62 -14.00
N ARG A 44 5.63 -2.74 -14.22
CA ARG A 44 5.33 -2.19 -15.55
C ARG A 44 6.46 -1.31 -16.08
N ARG A 45 7.05 -0.47 -15.23
CA ARG A 45 8.19 0.39 -15.56
C ARG A 45 9.43 -0.44 -15.93
N SER A 46 9.79 -1.44 -15.11
CA SER A 46 10.92 -2.35 -15.36
C SER A 46 10.78 -3.10 -16.70
N HIS A 47 9.55 -3.26 -17.19
CA HIS A 47 9.24 -3.88 -18.48
C HIS A 47 8.85 -2.89 -19.60
N ASN A 48 9.06 -1.58 -19.40
CA ASN A 48 8.76 -0.53 -20.37
C ASN A 48 7.33 -0.60 -20.94
N LEU A 49 6.34 -0.91 -20.10
CA LEU A 49 4.94 -0.90 -20.51
C LEU A 49 4.38 0.54 -20.49
N ASP A 50 3.64 0.90 -21.53
CA ASP A 50 3.18 2.27 -21.78
C ASP A 50 2.33 2.86 -20.65
N ASP A 51 1.60 2.01 -19.93
CA ASP A 51 0.71 2.39 -18.84
C ASP A 51 1.38 2.42 -17.45
N ALA A 52 2.71 2.24 -17.38
CA ALA A 52 3.45 2.33 -16.12
C ALA A 52 3.28 3.70 -15.44
N VAL A 53 3.24 4.78 -16.23
CA VAL A 53 3.04 6.15 -15.72
C VAL A 53 1.64 6.32 -15.15
N ASP A 54 0.61 5.78 -15.81
CA ASP A 54 -0.78 5.89 -15.35
C ASP A 54 -0.96 5.21 -13.99
N VAL A 55 -0.42 4.00 -13.82
CA VAL A 55 -0.46 3.28 -12.54
C VAL A 55 0.33 4.02 -11.45
N PHE A 56 1.46 4.64 -11.79
CA PHE A 56 2.21 5.48 -10.84
C PHE A 56 1.39 6.71 -10.40
N LEU A 57 0.66 7.34 -11.32
CA LEU A 57 -0.24 8.45 -10.96
C LEU A 57 -1.38 7.99 -10.04
N GLU A 58 -1.93 6.79 -10.25
CA GLU A 58 -2.92 6.20 -9.33
C GLU A 58 -2.33 5.94 -7.93
N GLN A 59 -1.08 5.45 -7.84
CA GLN A 59 -0.37 5.31 -6.56
C GLN A 59 -0.28 6.66 -5.84
N LEU A 60 0.14 7.73 -6.53
CA LEU A 60 0.25 9.07 -5.94
C LEU A 60 -1.10 9.63 -5.45
N GLN A 61 -2.21 9.30 -6.13
CA GLN A 61 -3.55 9.67 -5.66
C GLN A 61 -3.93 9.00 -4.34
N VAL A 62 -3.51 7.74 -4.15
CA VAL A 62 -3.70 7.01 -2.89
C VAL A 62 -2.83 7.60 -1.78
N GLU A 63 -1.57 7.91 -2.06
CA GLU A 63 -0.67 8.57 -1.11
C GLU A 63 -1.21 9.93 -0.67
N SER A 64 -1.68 10.76 -1.60
CA SER A 64 -2.36 12.02 -1.30
C SER A 64 -3.61 11.85 -0.43
N THR A 65 -4.34 10.74 -0.63
CA THR A 65 -5.51 10.41 0.19
C THR A 65 -5.10 9.96 1.60
N ILE A 66 -4.02 9.19 1.73
CA ILE A 66 -3.45 8.82 3.03
C ILE A 66 -3.04 10.07 3.80
N ASP A 67 -2.32 11.01 3.20
CA ASP A 67 -1.89 12.24 3.88
C ASP A 67 -3.05 13.12 4.32
N ARG A 68 -4.09 13.22 3.48
CA ARG A 68 -5.29 14.00 3.81
C ARG A 68 -6.10 13.37 4.94
N GLU A 69 -6.32 12.06 4.92
CA GLU A 69 -7.15 11.35 5.91
C GLU A 69 -6.37 11.01 7.20
N PHE A 70 -5.06 10.78 7.10
CA PHE A 70 -4.16 10.31 8.15
C PHE A 70 -2.81 11.05 8.13
N PRO A 71 -2.77 12.33 8.52
CA PRO A 71 -1.57 13.15 8.43
C PRO A 71 -0.35 12.53 9.14
N GLY A 72 0.81 12.57 8.47
CA GLY A 72 2.08 12.06 8.97
C GLY A 72 2.32 10.56 8.77
N VAL A 73 1.31 9.81 8.29
CA VAL A 73 1.51 8.38 7.98
C VAL A 73 2.40 8.18 6.76
N ALA A 74 2.22 8.96 5.68
CA ALA A 74 3.07 8.80 4.49
C ALA A 74 4.52 9.14 4.81
N ASP A 75 4.79 10.26 5.50
CA ASP A 75 6.14 10.63 5.94
C ASP A 75 6.82 9.51 6.76
N GLN A 76 6.06 8.89 7.68
CA GLN A 76 6.57 7.78 8.49
C GLN A 76 6.88 6.54 7.64
N LYS A 77 6.09 6.29 6.60
CA LYS A 77 6.17 5.08 5.77
C LYS A 77 7.05 5.22 4.54
N PHE A 78 7.35 6.44 4.13
CA PHE A 78 8.09 6.73 2.91
C PHE A 78 9.46 6.02 2.84
N PRO A 79 10.26 5.93 3.92
CA PRO A 79 11.50 5.16 3.87
C PRO A 79 11.28 3.67 3.54
N ASP A 80 10.34 3.01 4.24
CA ASP A 80 10.00 1.61 4.00
C ASP A 80 9.48 1.40 2.56
N TRP A 81 8.70 2.35 2.06
CA TRP A 81 8.18 2.32 0.70
C TRP A 81 9.28 2.47 -0.33
N LEU A 82 10.20 3.41 -0.15
CA LEU A 82 11.32 3.61 -1.06
C LEU A 82 12.22 2.37 -1.12
N ASP A 83 12.52 1.76 0.03
CA ASP A 83 13.34 0.55 0.09
C ASP A 83 12.65 -0.63 -0.63
N ALA A 84 11.34 -0.79 -0.44
CA ALA A 84 10.55 -1.82 -1.13
C ALA A 84 10.43 -1.55 -2.64
N ASP A 85 10.33 -0.28 -3.03
CA ASP A 85 10.22 0.10 -4.43
C ASP A 85 11.55 -0.13 -5.16
N LEU A 86 12.68 0.21 -4.52
CA LEU A 86 14.03 -0.03 -5.04
C LEU A 86 14.40 -1.52 -5.10
N SER A 87 13.93 -2.33 -4.14
CA SER A 87 14.22 -3.76 -4.15
C SER A 87 13.53 -4.52 -5.28
N LEU A 88 12.46 -3.95 -5.85
CA LEU A 88 11.70 -4.53 -6.96
C LEU A 88 12.12 -3.99 -8.34
N GLU A 89 12.78 -2.83 -8.39
CA GLU A 89 13.24 -2.23 -9.66
C GLU A 89 14.33 -3.10 -10.30
N HIS A 90 14.17 -3.39 -11.59
CA HIS A 90 15.15 -4.13 -12.37
C HIS A 90 15.10 -3.74 -13.84
N ASP A 91 16.17 -4.07 -14.58
CA ASP A 91 16.20 -3.94 -16.03
C ASP A 91 15.38 -5.07 -16.69
N ALA A 92 14.71 -4.78 -17.81
CA ALA A 92 13.90 -5.74 -18.56
C ALA A 92 14.65 -7.01 -18.99
N SER A 93 15.99 -6.94 -19.09
CA SER A 93 16.86 -8.08 -19.44
C SER A 93 17.17 -9.01 -18.26
N VAL A 94 16.82 -8.63 -17.03
CA VAL A 94 17.10 -9.38 -15.81
C VAL A 94 15.80 -9.89 -15.19
N LEU A 95 15.69 -11.20 -14.98
CA LEU A 95 14.50 -11.76 -14.32
C LEU A 95 14.56 -11.52 -12.80
N HIS A 96 13.56 -10.81 -12.27
CA HIS A 96 13.41 -10.60 -10.84
C HIS A 96 12.43 -11.63 -10.24
N PRO A 97 12.81 -12.39 -9.20
CA PRO A 97 11.99 -13.49 -8.67
C PRO A 97 10.70 -13.00 -8.01
N GLU A 98 10.68 -11.76 -7.52
CA GLU A 98 9.50 -11.17 -6.93
C GLU A 98 8.66 -10.39 -7.95
N CYS A 99 9.06 -10.23 -9.21
CA CYS A 99 8.27 -9.51 -10.22
C CYS A 99 7.22 -10.45 -10.84
N GLY A 100 5.93 -10.06 -10.79
CA GLY A 100 4.83 -10.86 -11.32
C GLY A 100 4.92 -11.08 -12.83
N ILE A 101 5.39 -10.07 -13.58
CA ILE A 101 5.63 -10.18 -15.04
C ILE A 101 6.76 -11.18 -15.33
N CYS A 102 7.89 -11.06 -14.62
CA CYS A 102 9.00 -12.01 -14.74
C CYS A 102 8.58 -13.44 -14.41
N GLN A 103 7.79 -13.64 -13.34
CA GLN A 103 7.24 -14.95 -12.99
C GLN A 103 6.35 -15.52 -14.11
N ALA A 104 5.52 -14.70 -14.74
CA ALA A 104 4.69 -15.12 -15.86
C ALA A 104 5.53 -15.51 -17.09
N ILE A 105 6.56 -14.73 -17.42
CA ILE A 105 7.53 -15.01 -18.50
C ILE A 105 8.24 -16.35 -18.23
N ALA A 106 8.79 -16.52 -17.03
CA ALA A 106 9.53 -17.71 -16.62
C ALA A 106 8.65 -18.97 -16.69
N ARG A 107 7.41 -18.91 -16.19
CA ARG A 107 6.43 -20.00 -16.31
C ARG A 107 6.14 -20.37 -17.76
N ARG A 108 5.97 -19.38 -18.63
CA ARG A 108 5.71 -19.61 -20.07
C ARG A 108 6.92 -20.22 -20.79
N ALA A 109 8.12 -19.84 -20.40
CA ALA A 109 9.37 -20.32 -21.00
C ALA A 109 9.89 -21.63 -20.38
N GLY A 110 9.33 -22.07 -19.24
CA GLY A 110 9.84 -23.24 -18.50
C GLY A 110 11.19 -23.00 -17.82
N ILE A 111 11.49 -21.75 -17.47
CA ILE A 111 12.75 -21.33 -16.85
C ILE A 111 12.54 -21.12 -15.34
N SER A 112 13.52 -21.49 -14.51
CA SER A 112 13.52 -21.14 -13.09
C SER A 112 14.21 -19.80 -12.87
N ILE A 113 13.56 -18.88 -12.15
CA ILE A 113 14.20 -17.62 -11.73
C ILE A 113 15.05 -17.92 -10.49
N PRO A 114 16.37 -17.64 -10.51
CA PRO A 114 17.20 -17.80 -9.33
C PRO A 114 16.80 -16.80 -8.23
N PRO A 115 17.11 -17.09 -6.94
CA PRO A 115 16.90 -16.12 -5.87
C PRO A 115 17.66 -14.82 -6.16
N TRP A 116 17.06 -13.68 -5.79
CA TRP A 116 17.62 -12.37 -6.07
C TRP A 116 18.96 -12.21 -5.36
N GLN A 117 20.01 -11.95 -6.12
CA GLN A 117 21.31 -11.54 -5.61
C GLN A 117 21.44 -10.07 -5.97
N ALA A 118 21.09 -9.19 -5.02
CA ALA A 118 21.37 -7.77 -5.16
C ALA A 118 22.89 -7.62 -5.41
N ALA A 119 23.24 -7.00 -6.54
CA ALA A 119 24.62 -6.67 -6.89
C ALA A 119 25.10 -5.42 -6.14
#